data_AF-A0A1F7GY73-F1
#
_entry.id   AF-A0A1F7GY73-F1
#
_cell.length_a   1.000
_cell.length_b   1.000
_cell.length_c   1.000
_cell.angle_alpha   90.00
_cell.angle_beta   90.00
_cell.angle_gamma   90.00
#
_symmetry.space_group_name_H-M   'P 1'
#
loop_
_entity.id
_entity.type
_entity.pdbx_description
1 polymer ?
#
loop_
_entity_poly.entity_id
_entity_poly.type
_entity_poly.pdbx_seq_one_letter_code
_entity_poly.pdbx_strand_id
1 'polypeptide(L)' 'MLEGYFGSRKKPADFDEKFQLLRFRYTISKMTLRIRRYNWEPSESMRQKIEVGKTHLAKSLEHFKL' A
#
# COMPACT_ATOMS: atom_id res chain seq x y z
N MET A 1 5.38 -15.89 4.82
CA MET A 1 6.45 -15.10 4.17
C MET A 1 7.26 -14.22 5.14
N LEU A 2 6.69 -13.65 6.20
CA LEU A 2 7.46 -12.93 7.25
C LEU A 2 7.96 -13.83 8.40
N GLU A 3 7.41 -15.03 8.56
CA GLU A 3 7.81 -15.99 9.59
C GLU A 3 9.30 -16.35 9.51
N GLY A 4 9.84 -16.55 8.31
CA GLY A 4 11.28 -16.79 8.13
C GLY A 4 12.16 -15.58 8.48
N TYR A 5 11.67 -14.36 8.24
CA TYR A 5 12.39 -13.14 8.61
C TYR A 5 12.47 -12.99 10.14
N PHE A 6 11.37 -13.22 10.84
CA PHE A 6 11.32 -13.16 12.31
C PHE A 6 11.84 -14.42 13.00
N GLY A 7 12.07 -15.51 12.27
CA GLY A 7 12.80 -16.67 12.78
C GLY A 7 14.27 -16.38 13.06
N SER A 8 14.86 -15.41 12.34
CA SER A 8 16.26 -14.97 12.53
C SER A 8 16.42 -13.67 13.31
N ARG A 9 15.33 -12.93 13.55
CA ARG A 9 15.33 -11.63 14.24
C ARG A 9 14.08 -11.44 15.07
N LYS A 10 14.22 -10.85 16.27
CA LYS A 10 13.07 -10.54 17.13
C LYS A 10 12.14 -9.53 16.44
N LYS A 11 10.85 -9.88 16.32
CA LYS A 11 9.80 -8.96 15.85
C LYS A 11 9.65 -7.80 16.85
N PRO A 12 9.81 -6.53 16.43
CA PRO A 12 9.54 -5.38 17.28
C PRO A 12 8.08 -5.36 17.74
N ALA A 13 7.82 -4.86 18.96
CA ALA A 13 6.46 -4.80 19.51
C ALA A 13 5.54 -3.87 18.71
N ASP A 14 6.10 -2.84 18.08
CA ASP A 14 5.38 -1.84 17.27
C ASP A 14 5.45 -2.11 15.76
N PHE A 15 5.88 -3.31 15.37
CA PHE A 15 6.08 -3.64 13.96
C PHE A 15 4.81 -3.47 13.13
N ASP A 16 3.67 -3.94 13.64
CA ASP A 16 2.43 -3.94 12.88
C ASP A 16 1.95 -2.52 12.58
N GLU A 17 2.00 -1.62 13.56
CA GLU A 17 1.70 -0.19 13.38
C GLU A 17 2.64 0.49 12.37
N LYS A 18 3.95 0.28 12.52
CA LYS A 18 4.94 0.81 11.56
C LYS A 18 4.74 0.25 10.16
N PHE A 19 4.40 -1.03 10.06
CA PHE A 19 4.13 -1.68 8.79
C PHE A 19 2.90 -1.06 8.12
N GLN A 20 1.81 -0.83 8.85
CA GLN A 20 0.62 -0.19 8.29
C GLN A 20 0.89 1.25 7.86
N LEU A 21 1.68 2.00 8.63
CA LEU A 21 2.09 3.36 8.26
C LEU A 21 2.91 3.36 6.96
N LEU A 22 3.90 2.48 6.85
CA LEU A 22 4.73 2.35 5.65
C LEU A 22 3.90 1.88 4.45
N ARG A 23 2.96 0.95 4.66
CA ARG A 23 2.02 0.49 3.65
C ARG A 23 1.14 1.62 3.16
N PHE A 24 0.60 2.44 4.05
CA PHE A 24 -0.23 3.59 3.69
C PHE A 24 0.54 4.60 2.85
N ARG A 25 1.74 4.99 3.30
CA ARG A 25 2.66 5.86 2.53
C ARG A 25 2.95 5.30 1.14
N TYR A 26 3.22 3.99 1.05
CA TYR A 26 3.48 3.32 -0.22
C TYR A 26 2.26 3.35 -1.14
N THR A 27 1.07 3.05 -0.60
CA THR A 27 -0.20 3.08 -1.34
C THR A 27 -0.45 4.46 -1.96
N ILE A 28 -0.33 5.54 -1.17
CA ILE A 28 -0.49 6.91 -1.67
C ILE A 28 0.52 7.19 -2.80
N SER A 29 1.79 6.89 -2.57
CA SER A 29 2.86 7.16 -3.55
C SER A 29 2.62 6.44 -4.87
N LYS A 30 2.25 5.14 -4.80
CA LYS A 30 1.96 4.34 -5.99
C LYS A 30 0.68 4.79 -6.69
N MET A 31 -0.36 5.18 -5.95
CA MET A 31 -1.59 5.71 -6.52
C MET A 31 -1.32 6.99 -7.31
N THR A 32 -0.58 7.93 -6.75
CA THR A 32 -0.19 9.17 -7.44
C THR A 32 0.55 8.87 -8.74
N LEU A 33 1.52 7.95 -8.73
CA LEU A 33 2.25 7.56 -9.94
C LEU A 33 1.35 6.90 -10.99
N ARG A 34 0.41 6.04 -10.56
CA ARG A 34 -0.51 5.34 -11.47
C ARG A 34 -1.50 6.28 -12.13
N ILE A 35 -2.06 7.21 -11.36
CA ILE A 35 -2.98 8.24 -11.87
C ILE A 35 -2.24 9.14 -12.85
N ARG A 36 -1.04 9.62 -12.48
CA ARG A 36 -0.19 10.39 -13.41
C ARG A 36 0.02 9.62 -14.70
N ARG A 37 0.51 8.38 -14.63
CA ARG A 37 0.74 7.55 -15.82
C ARG A 37 -0.52 7.37 -16.66
N TYR A 38 -1.67 7.10 -16.03
CA TYR A 38 -2.93 6.92 -16.74
C TYR A 38 -3.38 8.18 -17.50
N ASN A 39 -3.09 9.38 -16.97
CA ASN A 39 -3.38 10.63 -17.66
C ASN A 39 -2.55 10.81 -18.95
N TRP A 40 -1.32 10.31 -18.97
CA TRP A 40 -0.43 10.38 -20.15
C TRP A 40 -0.64 9.22 -21.12
N GLU A 41 -0.89 8.02 -20.59
CA GLU A 41 -1.00 6.76 -21.32
C GLU A 41 -2.19 5.94 -20.74
N PRO A 42 -3.42 6.25 -21.17
CA PRO A 42 -4.60 5.51 -20.72
C PRO A 42 -4.53 4.06 -21.21
N SER A 43 -4.63 3.12 -20.28
CA SER A 43 -4.75 1.69 -20.59
C SER A 43 -5.61 1.00 -19.55
N GLU A 44 -6.32 -0.04 -19.99
CA GLU A 44 -7.22 -0.81 -19.10
C GLU A 44 -6.42 -1.48 -17.97
N SER A 45 -5.20 -1.95 -18.25
CA SER A 45 -4.29 -2.47 -17.22
C SER A 45 -3.98 -1.44 -16.13
N MET A 46 -3.77 -0.17 -16.51
CA MET A 46 -3.51 0.90 -15.55
C MET A 46 -4.76 1.28 -14.76
N ARG A 47 -5.93 1.30 -15.41
CA ARG A 47 -7.22 1.51 -14.74
C ARG A 47 -7.47 0.46 -13.66
N GLN A 48 -7.29 -0.82 -13.97
CA GLN A 48 -7.44 -1.92 -13.00
C GLN A 48 -6.49 -1.76 -11.80
N LYS A 49 -5.23 -1.35 -12.04
CA LYS A 49 -4.25 -1.09 -10.98
C LYS A 49 -4.63 0.10 -10.09
N ILE A 50 -5.34 1.09 -10.64
CA ILE A 50 -5.89 2.21 -9.88
C ILE A 50 -7.05 1.72 -8.99
N GLU A 51 -7.98 0.92 -9.52
CA GLU A 51 -9.09 0.37 -8.73
C GLU A 51 -8.62 -0.52 -7.57
N VAL A 52 -7.65 -1.40 -7.82
CA VAL A 52 -7.01 -2.19 -6.74
C VAL A 52 -6.35 -1.27 -5.71
N GLY A 53 -5.70 -0.20 -6.17
CA GLY A 53 -5.08 0.78 -5.29
C GLY A 53 -6.08 1.56 -4.43
N LYS A 54 -7.27 1.90 -4.95
CA LYS A 54 -8.37 2.48 -4.17
C LYS A 54 -8.82 1.57 -3.05
N THR A 55 -8.93 0.26 -3.32
CA THR A 55 -9.28 -0.73 -2.30
C THR A 55 -8.24 -0.79 -1.18
N HIS A 56 -6.95 -0.76 -1.51
CA HIS A 56 -5.88 -0.70 -0.50
C HIS A 56 -5.86 0.61 0.27
N LEU A 57 -6.18 1.72 -0.39
CA LEU A 57 -6.26 3.02 0.25
C LEU A 57 -7.41 3.05 1.28
N ALA A 58 -8.60 2.59 0.89
CA ALA A 58 -9.75 2.50 1.79
C ALA A 58 -9.44 1.68 3.06
N LYS A 59 -8.82 0.50 2.91
CA LYS A 59 -8.39 -0.31 4.05
C LYS A 59 -7.38 0.40 4.96
N SER A 60 -6.50 1.22 4.38
CA SER A 60 -5.51 1.98 5.17
C SER A 60 -6.19 3.14 5.92
N LEU A 61 -7.14 3.83 5.28
CA LEU A 61 -7.92 4.89 5.91
C LEU A 61 -8.76 4.36 7.07
N GLU A 62 -9.42 3.21 6.89
CA GLU A 62 -10.17 2.53 7.94
C GLU A 62 -9.27 2.19 9.14
N HIS A 63 -8.07 1.65 8.89
CA HIS A 63 -7.10 1.35 9.94
C HIS A 63 -6.68 2.60 10.74
N PHE A 64 -6.44 3.73 10.05
CA PHE A 64 -6.05 4.99 10.68
C PHE A 64 -7.21 5.89 11.12
N LYS A 65 -8.46 5.46 10.90
CA LYS A 65 -9.69 6.23 11.17
C LYS A 65 -9.68 7.62 10.52
N LEU A 66 -9.24 7.68 9.27
CA LEU A 66 -9.19 8.89 8.43
C LEU A 66 -10.31 8.91 7.39
#